data_AF-A0A1S2QQ29-F1
#
_entry.id   AF-A0A1S2QQ29-F1
#
_cell.length_a   1.000
_cell.length_b   1.000
_cell.length_c   1.000
_cell.angle_alpha   90.00
_cell.angle_beta   90.00
_cell.angle_gamma   90.00
#
_symmetry.space_group_name_H-M   'P 1'
#
loop_
_entity.id
_entity.type
_entity.pdbx_description
1 polymer ?
#
loop_
_entity_poly.entity_id
_entity_poly.type
_entity_poly.pdbx_seq_one_letter_code
_entity_poly.pdbx_strand_id
1 'polypeptide(L)'
;LIKSYTNYTVQFKLDVLNYMNEQGTSLYETAAIFNIPAPSTILDWKLKLETEGLDALKSKKKGRPSMKKETKKSPQPVEGSLEALQAENERLRMENAYLKKLNALVQMQEKLQTKSKRK
;
A
#
# COMPACT_ATOMS: atom_id res chain seq x y z
N LEU A 1 27.49 2.55 26.78
CA LEU A 1 26.54 1.54 26.28
C LEU A 1 26.49 1.64 24.74
N ILE A 2 27.05 0.67 24.02
CA ILE A 2 27.00 0.66 22.55
C ILE A 2 25.57 0.28 22.16
N LYS A 3 24.80 1.23 21.61
CA LYS A 3 23.45 0.94 21.07
C LYS A 3 23.61 0.07 19.83
N SER A 4 23.37 -1.24 19.95
CA SER A 4 23.22 -2.11 18.79
C SER A 4 21.86 -1.81 18.15
N TYR A 5 21.87 -1.51 16.86
CA TYR A 5 20.65 -1.32 16.09
C TYR A 5 20.24 -2.65 15.48
N THR A 6 19.08 -3.17 15.89
CA THR A 6 18.44 -4.30 15.21
C THR A 6 18.02 -3.87 13.81
N ASN A 7 18.54 -4.55 12.79
CA ASN A 7 18.17 -4.32 11.40
C ASN A 7 17.02 -5.26 11.02
N TYR A 8 15.87 -4.68 10.70
CA TYR A 8 14.72 -5.42 10.22
C TYR A 8 14.60 -5.30 8.71
N THR A 9 14.32 -6.41 8.03
CA THR A 9 14.03 -6.42 6.59
C THR A 9 12.72 -5.68 6.32
N VAL A 10 12.54 -5.18 5.10
CA VAL A 10 11.28 -4.50 4.72
C VAL A 10 10.10 -5.43 4.85
N GLN A 11 10.26 -6.68 4.40
CA GLN A 11 9.23 -7.70 4.49
C GLN A 11 8.78 -7.91 5.93
N PHE A 12 9.72 -8.09 6.86
CA PHE A 12 9.41 -8.25 8.27
C PHE A 12 8.60 -7.07 8.83
N LYS A 13 9.00 -5.83 8.50
CA LYS A 13 8.26 -4.64 8.95
C LYS A 13 6.83 -4.63 8.43
N LEU A 14 6.62 -5.04 7.17
CA LEU A 14 5.29 -5.12 6.57
C LEU A 14 4.45 -6.19 7.22
N ASP A 15 5.01 -7.38 7.44
CA ASP A 15 4.29 -8.48 8.08
C ASP A 15 3.82 -8.07 9.49
N VAL A 16 4.65 -7.37 10.25
CA VAL A 16 4.30 -6.83 11.58
C VAL A 16 3.16 -5.80 11.50
N LEU A 17 3.22 -4.86 10.55
CA LEU A 17 2.20 -3.82 10.39
C LEU A 17 0.87 -4.38 9.90
N ASN A 18 0.91 -5.34 8.96
CA ASN A 18 -0.28 -6.02 8.45
C ASN A 18 -0.94 -6.83 9.56
N TYR A 19 -0.16 -7.60 10.33
CA TYR A 19 -0.66 -8.33 11.48
C TYR A 19 -1.39 -7.41 12.46
N MET A 20 -0.78 -6.27 12.80
CA MET A 20 -1.37 -5.30 13.72
C MET A 20 -2.71 -4.76 13.19
N ASN A 21 -2.82 -4.53 11.88
CA ASN A 21 -4.04 -4.02 11.26
C ASN A 21 -5.14 -5.10 11.13
N GLU A 22 -4.75 -6.34 10.83
CA GLU A 22 -5.67 -7.47 10.67
C GLU A 22 -6.23 -7.95 12.01
N GLN A 23 -5.37 -8.02 13.04
CA GLN A 23 -5.75 -8.51 14.37
C GLN A 23 -6.21 -7.39 15.31
N GLY A 24 -6.04 -6.12 14.91
CA GLY A 24 -6.42 -4.97 15.72
C GLY A 24 -5.63 -4.84 17.04
N THR A 25 -4.41 -5.40 17.09
CA THR A 25 -3.59 -5.41 18.31
C THR A 25 -2.94 -4.06 18.57
N SER A 26 -2.66 -3.78 19.84
CA SER A 26 -1.90 -2.57 20.22
C SER A 26 -0.43 -2.67 19.83
N LEU A 27 0.27 -1.53 19.84
CA LEU A 27 1.72 -1.48 19.60
C LEU A 27 2.50 -2.35 20.59
N TYR A 28 2.07 -2.38 21.86
CA TYR A 28 2.73 -3.14 22.92
C TYR A 28 2.54 -4.65 22.75
N GLU A 29 1.31 -5.08 22.46
CA GLU A 29 1.01 -6.49 22.19
C GLU A 29 1.75 -6.98 20.95
N THR A 30 1.72 -6.20 19.87
CA THR A 30 2.43 -6.52 18.63
C THR A 30 3.95 -6.61 18.88
N ALA A 31 4.51 -5.68 19.65
CA ALA A 31 5.93 -5.74 20.01
C ALA A 31 6.29 -6.99 20.82
N ALA A 32 5.43 -7.40 21.76
CA ALA A 32 5.62 -8.63 22.52
C ALA A 32 5.57 -9.88 21.64
N ILE A 33 4.61 -9.97 20.71
CA ILE A 33 4.44 -11.10 19.79
C ILE A 33 5.65 -11.27 18.86
N PHE A 34 6.12 -10.16 18.28
CA PHE A 34 7.25 -10.18 17.34
C PHE A 34 8.62 -10.00 18.01
N ASN A 35 8.67 -10.02 19.34
CA ASN A 35 9.87 -9.83 20.15
C ASN A 35 10.67 -8.57 19.77
N ILE A 36 9.95 -7.47 19.51
CA ILE A 36 10.52 -6.17 19.19
C ILE A 36 10.79 -5.42 20.50
N PRO A 37 12.05 -5.04 20.82
CA PRO A 37 12.39 -4.49 22.13
C PRO A 37 11.71 -3.17 22.47
N ALA A 38 11.37 -2.37 21.46
CA ALA A 38 10.79 -1.04 21.63
C ALA A 38 9.53 -0.90 20.78
N PRO A 39 8.32 -0.81 21.40
CA PRO A 39 7.06 -0.61 20.69
C PRO A 39 7.04 0.66 19.81
N SER A 40 7.79 1.69 20.20
CA SER A 40 7.98 2.91 19.40
C SER A 40 8.59 2.64 18.02
N THR A 41 9.34 1.54 17.86
CA THR A 41 9.90 1.13 16.56
C THR A 41 8.79 0.80 15.56
N ILE A 42 7.70 0.17 16.03
CA ILE A 42 6.55 -0.18 15.19
C ILE A 42 5.79 1.09 14.81
N LEU A 43 5.65 2.03 15.75
CA LEU A 43 5.06 3.35 15.49
C LEU A 43 5.84 4.11 14.40
N ASP A 44 7.17 4.12 14.49
CA ASP A 44 8.03 4.75 13.48
C ASP A 44 7.86 4.13 12.09
N TRP A 45 7.66 2.80 12.01
CA TRP A 45 7.40 2.13 10.73
C TRP A 45 6.04 2.49 10.17
N LYS A 46 5.00 2.51 11.02
CA LYS A 46 3.66 2.92 10.63
C LYS A 46 3.66 4.34 10.07
N LEU A 47 4.27 5.28 10.80
CA LEU A 47 4.34 6.67 10.37
C LEU A 47 5.08 6.80 9.04
N LYS A 48 6.25 6.15 8.89
CA LYS A 48 7.01 6.18 7.62
C LYS A 48 6.23 5.62 6.45
N LEU A 49 5.48 4.54 6.68
CA LEU A 49 4.64 3.95 5.64
C LEU A 49 3.51 4.90 5.22
N GLU A 50 2.87 5.57 6.19
CA GLU A 50 1.79 6.53 5.93
C GLU A 50 2.29 7.81 5.24
N THR A 51 3.46 8.32 5.61
CA THR A 51 3.98 9.59 5.10
C THR A 51 4.77 9.47 3.80
N GLU A 52 5.58 8.41 3.67
CA GLU A 52 6.57 8.26 2.59
C GLU A 52 6.39 6.96 1.78
N GLY A 53 5.41 6.11 2.14
CA GLY A 53 5.10 4.86 1.42
C GLY A 53 6.08 3.71 1.70
N LEU A 54 5.94 2.63 0.93
CA LEU A 54 6.72 1.38 1.11
C LEU A 54 8.24 1.59 1.00
N ASP A 55 8.67 2.52 0.15
CA ASP A 55 10.09 2.79 -0.07
C ASP A 55 10.80 3.37 1.16
N ALA A 56 10.07 4.01 2.08
CA ALA A 56 10.63 4.54 3.31
C ALA A 56 10.90 3.48 4.38
N LEU A 57 10.29 2.29 4.25
CA LEU A 57 10.62 1.16 5.12
C LEU A 57 11.97 0.54 4.76
N LYS A 58 12.49 0.77 3.54
CA LYS A 58 13.83 0.32 3.12
C LYS A 58 14.88 1.03 3.97
N SER A 59 15.78 0.24 4.55
CA SER A 59 16.93 0.78 5.27
C SER A 59 17.81 1.57 4.31
N LYS A 60 17.88 2.90 4.49
CA LYS A 60 18.85 3.73 3.77
C LYS A 60 20.24 3.31 4.26
N LYS A 61 21.09 2.83 3.36
CA LYS A 61 22.47 2.45 3.69
C LYS A 61 23.15 3.61 4.42
N LYS A 62 23.43 3.44 5.70
CA LYS A 62 24.05 4.47 6.53
C LYS A 62 25.55 4.48 6.22
N GLY A 63 26.02 5.51 5.52
CA GLY A 63 27.44 5.69 5.18
C GLY A 63 27.67 6.81 4.17
N ARG A 64 28.92 7.28 4.05
CA ARG A 64 29.33 8.20 2.98
C ARG A 64 29.17 7.47 1.64
N PRO A 65 28.53 8.08 0.62
CA PRO A 65 28.49 7.46 -0.71
C PRO A 65 29.92 7.14 -1.15
N SER A 66 30.13 5.93 -1.64
CA SER A 66 31.43 5.53 -2.21
C SER A 66 31.71 6.45 -3.40
N MET A 67 32.86 7.15 -3.40
CA MET A 67 33.31 7.89 -4.59
C MET A 67 33.64 6.89 -5.68
N LYS A 68 32.69 6.56 -6.56
CA LYS A 68 32.96 5.89 -7.84
C LYS A 68 32.11 6.49 -8.96
N LYS A 69 32.79 6.68 -10.10
CA LYS A 69 32.35 7.34 -11.35
C LYS A 69 30.92 7.00 -11.74
N GLU A 70 30.20 8.06 -12.10
CA GLU A 70 29.04 8.12 -12.99
C GLU A 70 29.00 6.92 -13.95
N THR A 71 28.19 5.91 -13.63
CA THR A 71 27.64 5.02 -14.65
C THR A 71 26.18 5.38 -14.75
N LYS A 72 25.85 6.12 -15.80
CA LYS A 72 24.50 6.51 -16.19
C LYS A 72 23.64 5.25 -16.22
N LYS A 73 22.81 5.03 -15.19
CA LYS A 73 21.69 4.11 -15.29
C LYS A 73 20.51 4.91 -15.80
N SER A 74 20.15 4.59 -17.04
CA SER A 74 18.89 4.94 -17.68
C SER A 74 17.71 4.76 -16.70
N PRO A 75 16.73 5.67 -16.68
CA PRO A 75 15.48 5.40 -16.00
C PRO A 75 14.73 4.36 -16.82
N GLN A 76 14.67 3.12 -16.31
CA GLN A 76 13.67 2.18 -16.77
C GLN A 76 12.29 2.74 -16.37
N PRO A 77 11.27 2.66 -17.25
CA PRO A 77 9.91 3.01 -16.89
C PRO A 77 9.47 2.06 -15.79
N VAL A 78 9.37 2.58 -14.57
CA VAL A 78 8.86 1.82 -13.43
C VAL A 78 7.35 1.76 -13.61
N GLU A 79 6.83 0.56 -13.92
CA GLU A 79 5.44 0.21 -13.63
C GLU A 79 5.19 0.56 -12.15
N GLY A 80 4.58 1.72 -11.90
CA GLY A 80 4.53 2.34 -10.58
C GLY A 80 4.80 3.85 -10.56
N SER A 81 5.08 4.50 -11.71
CA SER A 81 4.99 5.96 -11.79
C SER A 81 3.60 6.44 -11.37
N LEU A 82 3.54 7.54 -10.61
CA LEU A 82 2.28 8.18 -10.19
C LEU A 82 1.33 8.39 -11.37
N GLU A 83 1.88 8.73 -12.52
CA GLU A 83 1.14 8.97 -13.76
C GLU A 83 0.48 7.68 -14.30
N ALA A 84 1.18 6.55 -14.25
CA ALA A 84 0.62 5.26 -14.66
C ALA A 84 -0.51 4.82 -13.71
N LEU A 85 -0.35 5.09 -12.41
CA LEU A 85 -1.37 4.80 -11.41
C LEU A 85 -2.61 5.70 -11.56
N GLN A 86 -2.41 6.98 -11.90
CA GLN A 86 -3.49 7.91 -12.21
C GLN A 86 -4.27 7.47 -13.46
N ALA A 87 -3.57 7.11 -14.53
CA ALA A 87 -4.17 6.62 -15.76
C ALA A 87 -5.00 5.35 -15.51
N GLU A 88 -4.49 4.40 -14.73
CA GLU A 88 -5.25 3.19 -14.37
C GLU A 88 -6.48 3.52 -13.51
N ASN A 89 -6.36 4.47 -12.57
CA ASN A 89 -7.50 4.90 -11.76
C ASN A 89 -8.61 5.53 -12.63
N GLU A 90 -8.23 6.36 -13.60
CA GLU A 90 -9.16 6.98 -14.55
C GLU A 90 -9.83 5.92 -15.44
N ARG A 91 -9.04 4.97 -15.97
CA ARG A 91 -9.54 3.83 -16.75
C ARG A 91 -10.59 3.05 -15.96
N LEU A 92 -10.27 2.69 -14.71
CA LEU A 92 -11.17 1.97 -13.81
C LEU A 92 -12.43 2.78 -13.46
N ARG A 93 -12.32 4.10 -13.32
CA ARG A 93 -13.49 4.97 -13.09
C ARG A 93 -14.43 4.99 -14.29
N MET A 94 -13.89 5.05 -15.51
CA MET A 94 -14.68 4.98 -16.74
C MET A 94 -15.38 3.62 -16.88
N GLU A 95 -14.66 2.52 -16.66
CA GLU A 95 -15.21 1.17 -16.71
C GLU A 95 -16.34 0.98 -15.69
N ASN A 96 -16.14 1.42 -14.44
CA ASN A 96 -17.19 1.39 -13.43
C ASN A 96 -18.40 2.25 -13.78
N ALA A 97 -18.21 3.44 -14.36
CA ALA A 97 -19.30 4.30 -14.79
C ALA A 97 -20.14 3.64 -15.90
N TYR A 98 -19.48 2.99 -16.86
CA TYR A 98 -20.14 2.25 -17.93
C TYR A 98 -20.96 1.09 -17.39
N LEU A 99 -20.39 0.25 -16.52
CA LEU A 99 -21.08 -0.87 -15.90
C LEU A 99 -22.30 -0.44 -15.07
N LYS A 100 -22.19 0.67 -14.33
CA LYS A 100 -23.33 1.25 -13.59
C LYS A 100 -24.45 1.68 -14.52
N LYS A 101 -24.13 2.33 -15.64
CA LYS A 101 -25.13 2.74 -16.64
C LYS A 101 -25.82 1.55 -17.28
N LEU A 102 -25.06 0.51 -17.63
CA LEU A 102 -25.61 -0.73 -18.17
C LEU A 102 -26.58 -1.40 -17.19
N ASN A 103 -26.17 -1.53 -15.92
CA ASN A 103 -27.01 -2.12 -14.87
C ASN A 103 -28.31 -1.32 -14.67
N ALA A 104 -28.25 0.02 -14.72
CA ALA A 104 -29.45 0.86 -14.62
C ALA A 104 -30.45 0.61 -15.76
N LEU A 105 -29.97 0.42 -17.00
CA LEU A 105 -30.84 0.11 -18.14
C LEU A 105 -31.51 -1.26 -18.01
N VAL A 106 -30.75 -2.28 -17.60
CA VAL A 106 -31.28 -3.63 -17.36
C VAL A 106 -32.39 -3.60 -16.30
N GLN A 107 -32.13 -2.95 -15.16
CA GLN A 107 -33.13 -2.79 -14.10
C GLN A 107 -34.37 -2.03 -14.58
N MET A 108 -34.22 -1.02 -15.44
CA MET A 108 -35.36 -0.31 -16.01
C MET A 108 -36.20 -1.23 -16.90
N GLN A 109 -35.56 -2.04 -17.75
CA GLN A 109 -36.24 -2.99 -18.62
C GLN A 109 -37.00 -4.06 -17.82
N GLU A 110 -36.39 -4.63 -16.78
CA GLU A 110 -37.05 -5.60 -15.89
C GLU A 110 -38.28 -5.02 -15.20
N LYS A 111 -38.18 -3.77 -14.71
CA LYS A 111 -39.33 -3.05 -14.12
C LYS A 111 -40.45 -2.82 -15.11
N LEU A 112 -40.16 -2.58 -16.39
CA LEU A 112 -41.18 -2.44 -17.42
C LEU A 112 -41.84 -3.78 -17.76
N GLN A 113 -41.06 -4.85 -17.88
CA GLN A 113 -41.58 -6.19 -18.16
C GLN A 113 -42.45 -6.74 -17.01
N THR A 114 -42.03 -6.53 -15.76
CA THR A 114 -42.81 -6.95 -14.58
C THR A 114 -44.14 -6.20 -14.42
N LYS A 115 -44.19 -4.91 -14.82
CA LYS A 115 -45.46 -4.14 -14.88
C LYS A 115 -46.39 -4.62 -15.99
N SER A 116 -45.86 -5.02 -17.14
CA SER A 116 -46.65 -5.55 -18.26
C SER A 116 -47.30 -6.89 -17.92
N LYS A 117 -46.60 -7.77 -17.18
CA LYS A 117 -47.09 -9.09 -16.75
C LYS A 117 -48.14 -9.06 -15.61
N ARG A 118 -48.35 -7.92 -14.95
CA ARG A 118 -49.28 -7.76 -13.82
C ARG A 118 -50.63 -7.13 -14.20
N LYS A 119 -50.89 -6.93 -15.50
CA LYS A 119 -52.22 -6.60 -16.04
C LYS A 119 -52.86 -7.87 -16.60
#